data_AF-A0A954QBP5-F1
#
_entry.id   AF-A0A954QBP5-F1
#
_cell.length_a   1.000
_cell.length_b   1.000
_cell.length_c   1.000
_cell.angle_alpha   90.00
_cell.angle_beta   90.00
_cell.angle_gamma   90.00
#
_symmetry.space_group_name_H-M   'P 1'
#
loop_
_entity.id
_entity.type
_entity.pdbx_description
1 polymer ?
#
loop_
_entity_poly.entity_id
_entity_poly.type
_entity_poly.pdbx_seq_one_letter_code
_entity_poly.pdbx_strand_id
1 'polypeptide(L)'
;MSEPNKQHDTKIDEELVAYLDGELDVEAASRFDARLASDAALREKLKQHQQTWDLLDELPRADVGDRFTQTTVEMVAVSVAGQVEDAGRQVARRAQFSWLFGGAVALVAAAAGYGLITSITTASNQQLVKDLRVLENLDEYRAVEDIEFLRALEREGLFTSEVVDGL
;
A
#
# COMPACT_ATOMS: atom_id res chain seq x y z
N MET A 1 34.75 31.83 -26.77
CA MET A 1 33.43 32.38 -27.13
C MET A 1 33.30 32.30 -28.65
N SER A 2 32.67 31.23 -29.15
CA SER A 2 32.55 30.94 -30.60
C SER A 2 31.17 30.36 -30.93
N GLU A 3 30.10 31.03 -30.49
CA GLU A 3 28.71 30.62 -30.74
C GLU A 3 27.90 31.41 -31.81
N PRO A 4 28.35 32.52 -32.44
CA PRO A 4 27.47 33.26 -33.35
C PRO A 4 27.23 32.55 -34.69
N ASN A 5 28.16 31.70 -35.16
CA ASN A 5 28.06 31.09 -36.50
C ASN A 5 26.97 30.01 -36.60
N LYS A 6 26.70 29.27 -35.51
CA LYS A 6 25.71 28.19 -35.53
C LYS A 6 24.27 28.71 -35.56
N GLN A 7 23.99 29.80 -34.85
CA GLN A 7 22.64 30.37 -34.77
C GLN A 7 22.19 30.93 -36.13
N HIS A 8 23.11 31.50 -36.91
CA HIS A 8 22.81 31.95 -38.28
C HIS A 8 22.51 30.78 -39.22
N ASP A 9 23.26 29.68 -39.11
CA ASP A 9 23.05 28.48 -39.92
C ASP A 9 21.68 27.84 -39.63
N THR A 10 21.32 27.70 -38.34
CA THR A 10 20.00 27.17 -37.93
C THR A 10 18.85 28.02 -38.43
N LYS A 11 18.94 29.35 -38.38
CA LYS A 11 17.88 30.24 -38.89
C LYS A 11 17.69 30.12 -40.41
N ILE A 12 18.78 29.93 -41.15
CA ILE A 12 18.73 29.74 -42.59
C ILE A 12 18.08 28.38 -42.91
N ASP A 13 18.42 27.33 -42.15
CA ASP A 13 17.85 26.01 -42.33
C ASP A 13 16.34 25.98 -41.98
N GLU A 14 15.92 26.69 -40.92
CA GLU A 14 14.49 26.88 -40.57
C GLU A 14 13.72 27.59 -41.69
N GLU A 15 14.27 28.69 -42.22
CA GLU A 15 13.66 29.46 -43.32
C GLU A 15 13.59 28.65 -44.62
N LEU A 16 14.57 27.79 -44.86
CA LEU A 16 14.63 26.89 -46.01
C LEU A 16 13.55 25.79 -45.94
N VAL A 17 13.34 25.21 -44.76
CA VAL A 17 12.28 24.22 -44.53
C VAL A 17 10.90 24.88 -44.67
N ALA A 18 10.71 26.06 -44.06
CA ALA A 18 9.47 26.84 -44.16
C ALA A 18 9.15 27.28 -45.62
N TYR A 19 10.17 27.42 -46.45
CA TYR A 19 9.97 27.67 -47.89
C TYR A 19 9.52 26.39 -48.63
N LEU A 20 10.05 25.23 -48.27
CA LEU A 20 9.73 23.94 -48.90
C LEU A 20 8.34 23.40 -48.52
N ASP A 21 7.90 23.58 -47.28
CA ASP A 21 6.56 23.19 -46.82
C ASP A 21 5.47 24.22 -47.18
N GLY A 22 5.87 25.42 -47.63
CA GLY A 22 4.98 26.51 -48.00
C GLY A 22 4.45 27.32 -46.80
N GLU A 23 5.09 27.24 -45.64
CA GLU A 23 4.72 28.01 -44.44
C GLU A 23 5.19 29.48 -44.48
N LEU A 24 6.04 29.88 -45.43
CA LEU A 24 6.39 31.29 -45.64
C LEU A 24 5.21 32.09 -46.21
N ASP A 25 4.98 33.28 -45.64
CA ASP A 25 4.06 34.25 -46.23
C ASP A 25 4.57 34.78 -47.59
N VAL A 26 3.69 35.40 -48.37
CA VAL A 26 3.99 35.86 -49.75
C VAL A 26 5.16 36.84 -49.80
N GLU A 27 5.31 37.70 -48.78
CA GLU A 27 6.37 38.70 -48.74
C GLU A 27 7.71 38.07 -48.36
N ALA A 28 7.71 37.15 -47.39
CA ALA A 28 8.84 36.36 -46.95
C ALA A 28 9.35 35.45 -48.07
N ALA A 29 8.45 34.75 -48.77
CA ALA A 29 8.78 33.93 -49.93
C ALA A 29 9.44 34.76 -51.04
N SER A 30 8.88 35.93 -51.38
CA SER A 30 9.46 36.82 -52.39
C SER A 30 10.86 37.33 -52.01
N ARG A 31 11.09 37.65 -50.73
CA ARG A 31 12.42 38.03 -50.23
C ARG A 31 13.40 36.85 -50.24
N PHE A 32 12.91 35.65 -49.93
CA PHE A 32 13.69 34.43 -49.95
C PHE A 32 14.11 34.06 -51.38
N ASP A 33 13.22 34.18 -52.36
CA ASP A 33 13.51 33.98 -53.79
C ASP A 33 14.61 34.93 -54.29
N ALA A 34 14.53 36.21 -53.90
CA ALA A 34 15.56 37.19 -54.25
C ALA A 34 16.94 36.81 -53.67
N ARG A 35 16.96 36.28 -52.43
CA ARG A 35 18.19 35.78 -51.79
C ARG A 35 18.71 34.53 -52.49
N LEU A 36 17.83 33.58 -52.79
CA LEU A 36 18.14 32.34 -53.50
C LEU A 36 18.76 32.61 -54.89
N ALA A 37 18.30 33.65 -55.60
CA ALA A 37 18.88 34.05 -56.88
C ALA A 37 20.33 34.54 -56.75
N SER A 38 20.68 35.17 -55.62
CA SER A 38 22.00 35.75 -55.38
C SER A 38 23.00 34.82 -54.69
N ASP A 39 22.50 33.80 -53.96
CA ASP A 39 23.32 32.93 -53.12
C ASP A 39 23.41 31.50 -53.69
N ALA A 40 24.59 31.14 -54.20
CA ALA A 40 24.84 29.81 -54.75
C ALA A 40 24.89 28.70 -53.68
N ALA A 41 25.34 29.01 -52.46
CA ALA A 41 25.40 28.04 -51.37
C ALA A 41 24.00 27.71 -50.84
N LEU A 42 23.14 28.72 -50.74
CA LEU A 42 21.73 28.54 -50.36
C LEU A 42 20.96 27.68 -51.38
N ARG A 43 21.21 27.87 -52.69
CA ARG A 43 20.64 27.01 -53.74
C ARG A 43 21.07 25.56 -53.64
N GLU A 44 22.35 25.33 -53.34
CA GLU A 44 22.86 23.97 -53.19
C GLU A 44 22.25 23.28 -51.96
N LYS A 45 22.11 24.00 -50.83
CA LYS A 45 21.35 23.50 -49.67
C LYS A 45 19.92 23.15 -50.04
N LEU A 46 19.17 24.05 -50.69
CA LEU A 46 17.79 23.79 -51.13
C LEU A 46 17.68 22.50 -51.94
N LYS A 47 18.60 22.32 -52.90
CA LYS A 47 18.67 21.13 -53.75
C LYS A 47 18.91 19.85 -52.93
N GLN A 48 19.80 19.88 -51.94
CA GLN A 48 20.06 18.72 -51.07
C GLN A 48 18.85 18.34 -50.23
N HIS A 49 18.12 19.33 -49.70
CA HIS A 49 16.87 19.09 -48.98
C HIS A 49 15.80 18.48 -49.88
N GLN A 50 15.59 19.04 -51.08
CA GLN A 50 14.65 18.48 -52.06
C GLN A 50 15.00 17.04 -52.42
N GLN A 51 16.27 16.75 -52.71
CA GLN A 51 16.73 15.39 -53.00
C GLN A 51 16.48 14.41 -51.85
N THR A 52 16.63 14.87 -50.61
CA THR A 52 16.35 14.03 -49.44
C THR A 52 14.86 13.70 -49.34
N TRP A 53 13.98 14.67 -49.61
CA TRP A 53 12.53 14.45 -49.69
C TRP A 53 12.15 13.51 -50.83
N ASP A 54 12.74 13.68 -52.01
CA ASP A 54 12.50 12.79 -53.16
C ASP A 54 12.88 11.33 -52.84
N LEU A 55 13.98 11.12 -52.10
CA LEU A 55 14.38 9.78 -51.63
C LEU A 55 13.42 9.18 -50.59
N LEU A 56 12.76 10.01 -49.77
CA LEU A 56 11.73 9.53 -48.84
C LEU A 56 10.48 9.05 -49.58
N ASP A 57 10.15 9.67 -50.72
CA ASP A 57 9.04 9.25 -51.57
C ASP A 57 9.30 7.91 -52.26
N GLU A 58 10.57 7.58 -52.49
CA GLU A 58 10.99 6.27 -53.01
C GLU A 58 10.93 5.14 -51.96
N LEU A 59 10.70 5.46 -50.68
CA LEU A 59 10.66 4.44 -49.64
C LEU A 59 9.51 3.46 -49.88
N PRO A 60 9.79 2.14 -49.79
CA PRO A 60 8.74 1.14 -49.94
C PRO A 60 7.71 1.32 -48.83
N ARG A 61 6.46 1.53 -49.22
CA ARG A 61 5.34 1.53 -48.29
C ARG A 61 5.17 0.12 -47.76
N ALA A 62 5.24 -0.04 -46.44
CA ALA A 62 4.97 -1.31 -45.80
C ALA A 62 3.49 -1.67 -46.02
N ASP A 63 3.23 -2.72 -46.80
CA ASP A 63 1.90 -3.31 -46.93
C ASP A 63 1.60 -4.12 -45.66
N VAL A 64 0.86 -3.49 -44.75
CA VAL A 64 0.45 -4.12 -43.50
C VAL A 64 -0.80 -4.96 -43.77
N GLY A 65 -0.63 -6.28 -43.82
CA GLY A 65 -1.75 -7.20 -43.93
C GLY A 65 -2.64 -7.20 -42.67
N ASP A 66 -3.87 -7.72 -42.81
CA ASP A 66 -4.93 -7.74 -41.78
C ASP A 66 -4.50 -8.28 -40.41
N ARG A 67 -3.44 -9.10 -40.36
CA ARG A 67 -2.86 -9.64 -39.12
C ARG A 67 -2.34 -8.54 -38.18
N PHE A 68 -1.90 -7.39 -38.70
CA PHE A 68 -1.37 -6.30 -37.86
C PHE A 68 -2.45 -5.74 -36.91
N THR A 69 -3.63 -5.46 -37.46
CA THR A 69 -4.80 -5.01 -36.70
C THR A 69 -5.25 -6.07 -35.71
N GLN A 70 -5.27 -7.34 -36.15
CA GLN A 70 -5.62 -8.47 -35.27
C GLN A 70 -4.67 -8.56 -34.07
N THR A 71 -3.35 -8.51 -34.30
CA THR A 71 -2.35 -8.58 -33.21
C THR A 71 -2.46 -7.41 -32.25
N THR A 72 -2.80 -6.21 -32.72
CA THR A 72 -3.00 -5.05 -31.84
C THR A 72 -4.23 -5.23 -30.96
N VAL A 73 -5.35 -5.68 -31.53
CA VAL A 73 -6.57 -5.97 -30.76
C VAL A 73 -6.33 -7.10 -29.75
N GLU A 74 -5.61 -8.15 -30.13
CA GLU A 74 -5.21 -9.24 -29.25
C GLU A 74 -4.34 -8.75 -28.08
N MET A 75 -3.34 -7.89 -28.35
CA MET A 75 -2.47 -7.32 -27.32
C MET A 75 -3.28 -6.49 -26.31
N VAL A 76 -4.23 -5.68 -26.78
CA VAL A 76 -5.13 -4.91 -25.92
C VAL A 76 -6.00 -5.85 -25.09
N ALA A 77 -6.60 -6.88 -25.70
CA ALA A 77 -7.44 -7.85 -25.00
C ALA A 77 -6.68 -8.59 -23.87
N VAL A 78 -5.44 -9.01 -24.14
CA VAL A 78 -4.55 -9.65 -23.14
C VAL A 78 -4.25 -8.69 -21.99
N SER A 79 -3.96 -7.42 -22.28
CA SER A 79 -3.66 -6.42 -21.26
C SER A 79 -4.85 -6.13 -20.33
N VAL A 80 -6.07 -6.19 -20.86
CA VAL A 80 -7.30 -5.99 -20.08
C VAL A 80 -7.59 -7.22 -19.22
N ALA A 81 -7.43 -8.42 -19.77
CA ALA A 81 -7.61 -9.66 -19.02
C ALA A 81 -6.69 -9.75 -17.79
N GLY A 82 -5.41 -9.42 -17.95
CA GLY A 82 -4.45 -9.40 -16.84
C GLY A 82 -4.83 -8.40 -15.73
N GLN A 83 -5.31 -7.22 -16.10
CA GLN A 83 -5.73 -6.20 -15.12
C GLN A 83 -6.96 -6.63 -14.31
N VAL A 84 -7.91 -7.34 -14.93
CA VAL A 84 -9.10 -7.85 -14.24
C VAL A 84 -8.73 -8.97 -13.26
N GLU A 85 -7.83 -9.88 -13.65
CA GLU A 85 -7.35 -10.96 -12.77
C GLU A 85 -6.60 -10.42 -11.56
N ASP A 86 -5.73 -9.43 -11.76
CA ASP A 86 -4.96 -8.81 -10.68
C ASP A 86 -5.85 -8.01 -9.72
N ALA A 87 -6.86 -7.29 -10.24
CA ALA A 87 -7.86 -6.62 -9.41
C ALA A 87 -8.67 -7.62 -8.57
N GLY A 88 -9.10 -8.74 -9.17
CA GLY A 88 -9.82 -9.80 -8.46
C GLY A 88 -8.98 -10.43 -7.34
N ARG A 89 -7.69 -10.71 -7.60
CA ARG A 89 -6.75 -11.25 -6.60
C ARG A 89 -6.53 -10.30 -5.43
N GLN A 90 -6.41 -8.99 -5.67
CA GLN A 90 -6.24 -8.02 -4.59
C GLN A 90 -7.47 -7.93 -3.67
N VAL A 91 -8.67 -7.95 -4.24
CA VAL A 91 -9.93 -7.92 -3.46
C VAL A 91 -10.08 -9.19 -2.62
N ALA A 92 -9.84 -10.37 -3.21
CA ALA A 92 -9.90 -11.64 -2.50
C ALA A 92 -8.90 -11.71 -1.34
N ARG A 93 -7.66 -11.25 -1.58
CA ARG A 93 -6.60 -11.23 -0.57
C ARG A 93 -6.94 -10.29 0.58
N ARG A 94 -7.50 -9.11 0.30
CA ARG A 94 -7.95 -8.15 1.33
C ARG A 94 -9.11 -8.71 2.16
N ALA A 95 -10.07 -9.39 1.53
CA ALA A 95 -11.17 -10.05 2.23
C ALA A 95 -10.66 -11.18 3.15
N GLN A 96 -9.72 -12.00 2.67
CA GLN A 96 -9.09 -13.06 3.47
C GLN A 96 -8.34 -12.50 4.68
N PHE A 97 -7.55 -11.43 4.51
CA PHE A 97 -6.88 -10.77 5.63
C PHE A 97 -7.87 -10.15 6.62
N SER A 98 -8.98 -9.59 6.15
CA SER A 98 -10.03 -9.06 7.03
C SER A 98 -10.69 -10.17 7.87
N TRP A 99 -10.94 -11.34 7.28
CA TRP A 99 -11.48 -12.49 8.01
C TRP A 99 -10.48 -13.05 9.03
N LEU A 100 -9.20 -13.15 8.66
CA LEU A 100 -8.14 -13.57 9.57
C LEU A 100 -8.00 -12.60 10.76
N PHE A 101 -8.05 -11.29 10.50
CA PHE A 101 -7.98 -10.28 11.55
C PHE A 101 -9.22 -10.32 12.47
N GLY A 102 -10.41 -10.48 11.90
CA GLY A 102 -11.65 -10.67 12.68
C GLY A 102 -11.58 -11.91 13.58
N GLY A 103 -11.10 -13.03 13.05
CA GLY A 103 -10.89 -14.26 13.82
C GLY A 103 -9.85 -14.10 14.94
N ALA A 104 -8.75 -13.41 14.68
CA ALA A 104 -7.72 -13.13 15.69
C ALA A 104 -8.26 -12.25 16.83
N VAL A 105 -9.02 -11.21 16.52
CA VAL A 105 -9.65 -10.35 17.54
C VAL A 105 -10.64 -11.16 18.40
N ALA A 106 -11.45 -12.02 17.77
CA ALA A 106 -12.38 -12.89 18.50
C ALA A 106 -11.65 -13.86 19.44
N LEU A 107 -10.54 -14.46 18.99
CA LEU A 107 -9.71 -15.33 19.81
C LEU A 107 -9.08 -14.60 21.00
N VAL A 108 -8.54 -13.40 20.79
CA VAL A 108 -7.96 -12.57 21.86
C VAL A 108 -9.04 -12.20 22.88
N ALA A 109 -10.23 -11.80 22.43
CA ALA A 109 -11.35 -11.49 23.31
C ALA A 109 -11.79 -12.71 24.13
N ALA A 110 -11.86 -13.89 23.52
CA ALA A 110 -12.20 -15.13 24.21
C ALA A 110 -11.13 -15.52 25.25
N ALA A 111 -9.85 -15.41 24.92
CA ALA A 111 -8.75 -15.69 25.84
C ALA A 111 -8.72 -14.71 27.03
N ALA A 112 -8.92 -13.41 26.77
CA ALA A 112 -9.00 -12.39 27.81
C ALA A 112 -10.22 -12.61 28.73
N GLY A 113 -11.38 -12.92 28.15
CA GLY A 113 -12.60 -13.26 28.90
C GLY A 113 -12.40 -14.49 29.79
N TYR A 114 -11.82 -15.56 29.24
CA TYR A 114 -11.49 -16.77 29.99
C TYR A 114 -10.50 -16.50 31.14
N GLY A 115 -9.46 -15.71 30.91
CA GLY A 115 -8.49 -15.33 31.94
C GLY A 115 -9.10 -14.52 33.09
N LEU A 116 -9.99 -13.57 32.77
CA LEU A 116 -10.71 -12.79 33.78
C LEU A 116 -11.64 -13.68 34.62
N ILE A 117 -12.42 -14.55 33.98
CA ILE A 117 -13.36 -15.44 34.67
C ILE A 117 -12.61 -16.43 35.57
N THR A 118 -11.53 -17.04 35.08
CA THR A 118 -10.74 -17.98 35.88
C THR A 118 -10.05 -17.31 37.06
N SER A 119 -9.57 -16.06 36.91
CA SER A 119 -8.96 -15.31 38.01
C SER A 119 -9.97 -14.97 39.11
N ILE A 120 -11.16 -14.48 38.75
CA ILE A 120 -12.23 -14.12 39.71
C ILE A 120 -12.77 -15.36 40.43
N THR A 121 -13.04 -16.44 39.69
CA THR A 121 -13.56 -17.69 40.27
C THR A 121 -12.53 -18.39 41.18
N THR A 122 -11.24 -18.36 40.82
CA THR A 122 -10.17 -18.92 41.68
C THR A 122 -10.03 -18.14 42.99
N ALA A 123 -10.13 -16.81 42.96
CA ALA A 123 -10.10 -15.99 44.17
C ALA A 123 -11.29 -16.30 45.10
N SER A 124 -12.49 -16.44 44.54
CA SER A 124 -13.68 -16.85 45.28
C SER A 124 -13.52 -18.27 45.85
N ASN A 125 -13.04 -19.23 45.05
CA ASN A 125 -12.80 -20.60 45.50
C ASN A 125 -11.78 -20.67 46.64
N GLN A 126 -10.72 -19.84 46.62
CA GLN A 126 -9.78 -19.76 47.75
C GLN A 126 -10.44 -19.24 49.02
N GLN A 127 -11.38 -18.31 48.91
CA GLN A 127 -12.17 -17.84 50.04
C GLN A 127 -13.09 -18.95 50.55
N LEU A 128 -13.77 -19.69 49.66
CA LEU A 128 -14.59 -20.85 50.03
C LEU A 128 -13.78 -21.93 50.74
N VAL A 129 -12.53 -22.19 50.34
CA VAL A 129 -11.65 -23.16 51.02
C VAL A 129 -11.23 -22.66 52.41
N LYS A 130 -10.97 -21.35 52.57
CA LYS A 130 -10.69 -20.76 53.88
C LYS A 130 -11.92 -20.83 54.80
N ASP A 131 -13.09 -20.53 54.25
CA ASP A 131 -14.36 -20.54 54.96
C ASP A 131 -14.84 -21.97 55.24
N LEU A 132 -14.38 -22.96 54.45
CA LEU A 132 -14.67 -24.39 54.66
C LEU A 132 -14.22 -24.87 56.04
N ARG A 133 -13.08 -24.38 56.55
CA ARG A 133 -12.56 -24.73 57.87
C ARG A 133 -13.43 -24.20 59.02
N VAL A 134 -14.13 -23.10 58.78
CA VAL A 134 -15.11 -22.50 59.73
C VAL A 134 -16.45 -23.22 59.62
N LEU A 135 -16.86 -23.57 58.40
CA LEU A 135 -18.10 -24.31 58.12
C LEU A 135 -18.04 -25.76 58.63
N GLU A 136 -16.88 -26.41 58.57
CA GLU A 136 -16.68 -27.78 59.05
C GLU A 136 -16.85 -27.89 60.58
N ASN A 137 -16.46 -26.84 61.32
CA ASN A 137 -16.62 -26.77 62.78
C ASN A 137 -17.80 -25.89 63.20
N LEU A 138 -18.75 -25.61 62.28
CA LEU A 138 -19.86 -24.69 62.53
C LEU A 138 -20.73 -25.16 63.71
N ASP A 139 -20.91 -26.48 63.87
CA ASP A 139 -21.67 -27.05 64.98
C ASP A 139 -20.98 -26.80 66.33
N GLU A 140 -19.64 -26.86 66.37
CA GLU A 140 -18.84 -26.54 67.58
C GLU A 140 -18.88 -25.04 67.88
N TYR A 141 -18.80 -24.18 66.86
CA TYR A 141 -18.91 -22.73 67.02
C TYR A 141 -20.32 -22.28 67.41
N ARG A 142 -21.35 -23.02 66.99
CA ARG A 142 -22.75 -22.73 67.33
C ARG A 142 -23.13 -23.19 68.73
N ALA A 143 -22.41 -24.16 69.29
CA ALA A 143 -22.56 -24.58 70.69
C ALA A 143 -22.10 -23.49 71.68
N VAL A 144 -21.28 -22.54 71.23
CA VAL A 144 -20.90 -21.38 72.02
C VAL A 144 -21.88 -20.25 71.73
N GLU A 145 -22.84 -20.05 72.63
CA GLU A 145 -23.98 -19.16 72.40
C GLU A 145 -23.60 -17.67 72.27
N ASP A 146 -22.45 -17.23 72.79
CA ASP A 146 -22.04 -15.82 72.74
C ASP A 146 -20.51 -15.59 72.72
N ILE A 147 -20.06 -14.58 71.99
CA ILE A 147 -18.67 -14.10 71.94
C ILE A 147 -18.20 -13.58 73.31
N GLU A 148 -19.13 -13.03 74.11
CA GLU A 148 -18.82 -12.58 75.47
C GLU A 148 -18.43 -13.74 76.41
N PHE A 149 -18.93 -14.95 76.17
CA PHE A 149 -18.53 -16.16 76.91
C PHE A 149 -17.09 -16.57 76.58
N LEU A 150 -16.70 -16.52 75.30
CA LEU A 150 -15.32 -16.80 74.88
C LEU A 150 -14.34 -15.77 75.44
N ARG A 151 -14.71 -14.48 75.45
CA ARG A 151 -13.91 -13.42 76.08
C ARG A 151 -13.80 -13.57 77.59
N ALA A 152 -14.83 -14.10 78.25
CA ALA A 152 -14.77 -14.41 79.68
C ALA A 152 -13.78 -15.56 79.94
N LEU A 153 -13.84 -16.64 79.16
CA LEU A 153 -12.90 -17.78 79.27
C LEU A 153 -11.43 -17.39 79.02
N GLU A 154 -11.17 -16.51 78.05
CA GLU A 154 -9.83 -15.98 77.78
C GLU A 154 -9.28 -15.17 78.95
N ARG A 155 -10.14 -14.35 79.55
CA ARG A 155 -9.81 -13.52 80.72
C ARG A 155 -9.53 -14.36 81.96
N GLU A 156 -10.17 -15.52 82.07
CA GLU A 156 -9.93 -16.53 83.10
C GLU A 156 -8.65 -17.36 82.84
N GLY A 157 -7.98 -17.14 81.70
CA GLY A 157 -6.70 -17.77 81.36
C GLY A 157 -6.81 -19.24 80.92
N LEU A 158 -8.00 -19.72 80.55
CA LEU A 158 -8.25 -21.12 80.20
C LEU A 158 -7.83 -21.50 78.77
N PHE A 159 -7.48 -20.52 77.93
CA PHE A 159 -6.81 -20.77 76.65
C PHE A 159 -5.30 -20.74 76.84
N THR A 160 -4.76 -21.74 77.53
CA THR A 160 -3.31 -21.95 77.54
C THR A 160 -2.93 -22.48 76.17
N SER A 161 -2.35 -21.65 75.31
CA SER A 161 -1.61 -22.18 74.17
C SER A 161 -0.44 -22.97 74.75
N GLU A 162 -0.47 -24.29 74.60
CA GLU A 162 0.74 -25.08 74.73
C GLU A 162 1.69 -24.57 73.64
N VAL A 163 2.59 -23.67 74.04
CA VAL A 163 3.74 -23.28 73.24
C VAL A 163 4.51 -24.57 73.05
N VAL A 164 4.37 -25.18 71.87
CA VAL A 164 5.26 -26.26 71.45
C VAL A 164 6.62 -25.63 71.20
N ASP A 165 7.36 -25.45 72.29
CA ASP A 165 8.80 -25.24 72.28
C ASP A 165 9.46 -26.55 71.82
N GLY A 166 10.04 -26.51 70.62
CA GLY A 166 11.18 -27.32 70.21
C GLY A 166 11.06 -28.84 70.26
N LEU A 167 10.95 -29.45 69.07
CA LEU A 167 12.00 -30.28 68.44
C LEU A 167 11.62 -30.65 67.01
#